data_AF-A0A1P8EG15-F1
#
_entry.id   AF-A0A1P8EG15-F1
#
_cell.length_a   1.000
_cell.length_b   1.000
_cell.length_c   1.000
_cell.angle_alpha   90.00
_cell.angle_beta   90.00
_cell.angle_gamma   90.00
#
_symmetry.space_group_name_H-M   'P 1'
#
loop_
_entity.id
_entity.type
_entity.pdbx_description
1 polymer ?
#
loop_
_entity_poly.entity_id
_entity_poly.type
_entity_poly.pdbx_seq_one_letter_code
_entity_poly.pdbx_strand_id
1 'polypeptide(L)'
;MINNKISSSDLVKITFFVILQIPLIFPILWGIIPSIILVIGFFISKRDAKIEVFKKTINLCKLYVSLTSIIIILVTIYVFITDEYYRDDPFTYIVLPMLLCFFGLFLYLLALEFLLCRPLINNSYFIFSPERKNQLNILGSEKMKSYSIADELLKWKELKDKGLISEKEFEEMKKKIIGS
;
A
#
# COMPACT_ATOMS: atom_id res chain seq x y z
N MET A 1 -10.86 -12.87 22.74
CA MET A 1 -10.31 -13.46 21.49
C MET A 1 -10.14 -12.35 20.48
N ILE A 2 -8.91 -11.92 20.23
CA ILE A 2 -8.62 -10.92 19.19
C ILE A 2 -8.64 -11.70 17.86
N ASN A 3 -9.66 -11.45 17.03
CA ASN A 3 -9.79 -12.11 15.74
C ASN A 3 -8.64 -11.67 14.82
N ASN A 4 -7.68 -12.57 14.59
CA ASN A 4 -6.48 -12.36 13.77
C ASN A 4 -6.78 -12.32 12.25
N LYS A 5 -7.94 -11.82 11.82
CA LYS A 5 -8.32 -11.82 10.41
C LYS A 5 -9.24 -10.66 10.07
N ILE A 6 -9.00 -10.06 8.89
CA ILE A 6 -9.93 -9.10 8.28
C ILE A 6 -11.31 -9.75 8.17
N SER A 7 -12.35 -9.02 8.57
CA SER A 7 -13.73 -9.48 8.43
C SER A 7 -14.02 -9.83 6.96
N SER A 8 -14.69 -10.97 6.73
CA SER A 8 -15.04 -11.39 5.36
C SER A 8 -15.89 -10.34 4.65
N SER A 9 -16.74 -9.61 5.39
CA SER A 9 -17.53 -8.49 4.85
C SER A 9 -16.65 -7.35 4.34
N ASP A 10 -15.60 -7.00 5.06
CA ASP A 10 -14.69 -5.91 4.68
C ASP A 10 -13.78 -6.30 3.52
N LEU A 11 -13.35 -7.57 3.48
CA LEU A 11 -12.62 -8.10 2.32
C LEU A 11 -13.46 -8.02 1.05
N VAL A 12 -14.74 -8.44 1.13
CA VAL A 12 -15.68 -8.38 0.02
C VAL A 12 -15.87 -6.95 -0.49
N LYS A 13 -16.02 -5.96 0.39
CA LYS A 13 -16.11 -4.54 0.01
C LYS A 13 -14.88 -4.07 -0.78
N ILE A 14 -13.68 -4.40 -0.29
CA ILE A 14 -12.42 -4.02 -0.95
C ILE A 14 -12.33 -4.71 -2.33
N THR A 15 -12.66 -5.99 -2.42
CA THR A 15 -12.68 -6.72 -3.69
C THR A 15 -13.67 -6.12 -4.69
N PHE A 16 -14.88 -5.77 -4.24
CA PHE A 16 -15.86 -5.08 -5.08
C PHE A 16 -15.34 -3.73 -5.57
N PHE A 17 -14.66 -2.96 -4.73
CA PHE A 17 -14.04 -1.70 -5.16
C PHE A 17 -13.00 -1.92 -6.27
N VAL A 18 -12.15 -2.94 -6.16
CA VAL A 18 -11.15 -3.27 -7.18
C VAL A 18 -11.80 -3.68 -8.50
N ILE A 19 -12.85 -4.50 -8.44
CA ILE A 19 -13.62 -4.90 -9.64
C ILE A 19 -14.29 -3.68 -10.28
N LEU A 20 -14.80 -2.76 -9.48
CA LEU A 20 -15.43 -1.53 -9.96
C LEU A 20 -14.45 -0.60 -10.70
N GLN A 21 -13.14 -0.71 -10.46
CA GLN A 21 -12.14 0.04 -11.23
C GLN A 21 -12.04 -0.41 -12.68
N ILE A 22 -12.38 -1.67 -13.00
CA ILE A 22 -12.22 -2.22 -14.35
C ILE A 22 -12.99 -1.38 -15.39
N PRO A 23 -14.32 -1.16 -15.26
CA PRO A 23 -15.07 -0.35 -16.22
C PRO A 23 -14.63 1.12 -16.25
N LEU A 24 -14.07 1.64 -15.15
CA LEU A 24 -13.57 3.02 -15.06
C LEU A 24 -12.22 3.21 -15.76
N ILE A 25 -11.38 2.17 -15.77
CA ILE A 25 -10.10 2.13 -16.48
C ILE A 25 -10.35 1.84 -17.95
N PHE A 26 -11.22 0.88 -18.28
CA PHE A 26 -11.52 0.51 -19.65
C PHE A 26 -13.03 0.29 -19.79
N PRO A 27 -13.74 1.04 -20.64
CA PRO A 27 -13.25 1.88 -21.75
C PRO A 27 -13.03 3.37 -21.41
N ILE A 28 -13.38 3.83 -20.20
CA ILE A 28 -13.46 5.26 -19.88
C ILE A 28 -12.08 5.93 -19.73
N LEU A 29 -11.02 5.16 -19.42
CA LEU A 29 -9.62 5.60 -19.18
C LEU A 29 -9.42 6.58 -18.00
N TRP A 30 -10.46 7.27 -17.55
CA TRP A 30 -10.40 8.21 -16.42
C TRP A 30 -9.93 7.53 -15.13
N GLY A 31 -10.32 6.27 -14.89
CA GLY A 31 -9.99 5.53 -13.67
C GLY A 31 -8.51 5.16 -13.50
N ILE A 32 -7.68 5.33 -14.54
CA ILE A 32 -6.25 4.97 -14.51
C ILE A 32 -5.50 5.76 -13.45
N ILE A 33 -5.61 7.09 -13.50
CA ILE A 33 -4.89 8.00 -12.61
C ILE A 33 -5.22 7.73 -11.13
N PRO A 34 -6.50 7.72 -10.70
CA PRO A 34 -6.81 7.49 -9.29
C PRO A 34 -6.46 6.06 -8.85
N SER A 35 -6.57 5.05 -9.73
CA SER A 35 -6.14 3.68 -9.42
C SER A 35 -4.64 3.59 -9.16
N ILE A 36 -3.81 4.22 -10.00
CA ILE A 36 -2.35 4.27 -9.80
C ILE A 36 -2.00 4.95 -8.47
N ILE A 37 -2.64 6.10 -8.19
CA ILE A 37 -2.43 6.83 -6.92
C ILE A 37 -2.73 5.93 -5.73
N LEU A 38 -3.87 5.20 -5.75
CA LEU A 38 -4.27 4.30 -4.68
C LEU A 38 -3.31 3.12 -4.51
N VAL A 39 -2.89 2.49 -5.61
CA VAL A 39 -1.94 1.36 -5.58
C VAL A 39 -0.61 1.79 -4.98
N ILE A 40 -0.03 2.89 -5.48
CA ILE A 40 1.24 3.43 -4.99
C ILE A 40 1.12 3.80 -3.50
N GLY A 41 0.06 4.55 -3.15
CA GLY A 41 -0.15 4.97 -1.77
C GLY A 41 -0.35 3.81 -0.81
N PHE A 42 -1.05 2.75 -1.24
CA PHE A 42 -1.18 1.51 -0.47
C PHE A 42 0.18 0.84 -0.22
N PHE A 43 1.00 0.68 -1.26
CA PHE A 43 2.33 0.08 -1.13
C PHE A 43 3.26 0.87 -0.21
N ILE A 44 3.28 2.20 -0.34
CA ILE A 44 4.10 3.06 0.53
C ILE A 44 3.62 2.95 1.98
N SER A 45 2.30 3.02 2.20
CA SER A 45 1.72 2.93 3.54
C SER A 45 2.00 1.59 4.21
N LYS A 46 2.02 0.50 3.42
CA LYS A 46 2.39 -0.84 3.88
C LYS A 46 3.88 -0.97 4.17
N ARG A 47 4.75 -0.38 3.35
CA ARG A 47 6.21 -0.37 3.57
C ARG A 47 6.57 0.37 4.86
N ASP A 48 5.93 1.51 5.08
CA ASP A 48 6.25 2.44 6.17
C ASP A 48 5.44 2.17 7.44
N ALA A 49 4.49 1.22 7.39
CA ALA A 49 3.58 0.86 8.49
C ALA A 49 2.78 2.07 9.04
N LYS A 50 2.54 3.09 8.20
CA LYS A 50 1.89 4.36 8.58
C LYS A 50 0.60 4.54 7.80
N ILE A 51 -0.53 4.40 8.48
CA ILE A 51 -1.88 4.62 7.92
C ILE A 51 -2.09 6.07 7.44
N GLU A 52 -1.39 7.03 8.05
CA GLU A 52 -1.51 8.45 7.70
C GLU A 52 -1.13 8.73 6.25
N VAL A 53 -0.13 8.00 5.72
CA VAL A 53 0.26 8.11 4.31
C VAL A 53 -0.91 7.70 3.42
N PHE A 54 -1.62 6.64 3.78
CA PHE A 54 -2.77 6.16 3.02
C PHE A 54 -3.93 7.16 3.06
N LYS A 55 -4.19 7.78 4.22
CA LYS A 55 -5.19 8.85 4.33
C LYS A 55 -4.85 10.03 3.43
N LYS A 56 -3.57 10.42 3.33
CA LYS A 56 -3.12 11.45 2.39
C LYS A 56 -3.35 11.05 0.94
N THR A 57 -3.09 9.79 0.57
CA THR A 57 -3.39 9.24 -0.76
C THR A 57 -4.87 9.33 -1.10
N ILE A 58 -5.77 9.00 -0.16
CA ILE A 58 -7.21 9.12 -0.36
C ILE A 58 -7.60 10.58 -0.60
N ASN A 59 -7.05 11.52 0.18
CA ASN A 59 -7.30 12.95 -0.03
C ASN A 59 -6.77 13.43 -1.38
N LEU A 60 -5.63 12.93 -1.85
CA LEU A 60 -5.11 13.22 -3.18
C LEU A 60 -6.07 12.70 -4.28
N CYS A 61 -6.68 11.52 -4.09
CA CYS A 61 -7.72 11.03 -5.00
C CYS A 61 -8.97 11.92 -4.98
N LYS A 62 -9.41 12.38 -3.80
CA LYS A 62 -10.55 13.32 -3.69
C LYS A 62 -10.24 14.65 -4.38
N LEU A 63 -9.00 15.15 -4.26
CA LEU A 63 -8.54 16.34 -4.97
C LEU A 63 -8.58 16.12 -6.49
N TYR A 64 -8.08 14.98 -6.99
CA TYR A 64 -8.15 14.63 -8.40
C TYR A 64 -9.59 14.62 -8.93
N VAL A 65 -10.53 14.01 -8.20
CA VAL A 65 -11.96 14.02 -8.55
C VAL A 65 -12.49 15.45 -8.62
N SER A 66 -12.14 16.30 -7.64
CA SER A 66 -12.53 17.71 -7.62
C SER A 66 -11.99 18.49 -8.82
N LEU A 67 -10.72 18.28 -9.19
CA LEU A 67 -10.14 18.87 -10.40
C LEU A 67 -10.88 18.42 -11.67
N THR A 68 -11.27 17.14 -11.72
CA THR A 68 -12.05 16.62 -12.84
C THR A 68 -13.42 17.31 -12.96
N SER A 69 -14.10 17.52 -11.82
CA SER A 69 -15.36 18.27 -11.76
C SER A 69 -15.20 19.69 -12.34
N ILE A 70 -14.11 20.38 -12.00
CA ILE A 70 -13.84 21.73 -12.52
C ILE A 70 -13.64 21.70 -14.04
N ILE A 71 -12.88 20.73 -14.55
CA ILE A 71 -12.65 20.58 -16.00
C ILE A 71 -13.97 20.35 -16.74
N ILE A 72 -14.85 19.50 -16.22
CA ILE A 72 -16.17 19.25 -16.82
C ILE A 72 -16.99 20.54 -16.92
N ILE A 73 -16.99 21.37 -15.87
CA ILE A 73 -17.68 22.67 -15.86
C ILE A 73 -17.09 23.59 -16.93
N LEU A 74 -15.77 23.70 -17.00
CA LEU A 74 -15.09 24.57 -17.96
C LEU A 74 -15.36 24.15 -19.41
N VAL A 75 -15.28 22.85 -19.71
CA VAL A 75 -15.59 22.31 -21.04
C VAL A 75 -17.06 22.56 -21.39
N THR A 76 -17.97 22.36 -20.42
CA THR A 76 -19.40 22.62 -20.61
C THR A 76 -19.67 24.09 -20.96
N ILE A 77 -19.07 25.02 -20.22
CA ILE A 77 -19.19 26.46 -20.49
C ILE A 77 -18.63 26.80 -21.88
N TYR A 78 -17.47 26.24 -22.22
CA TYR A 78 -16.84 26.47 -23.53
C TYR A 78 -17.75 26.01 -24.68
N VAL A 79 -18.26 24.78 -24.61
CA VAL A 79 -19.17 24.23 -25.63
C VAL A 79 -20.44 25.09 -25.78
N PHE A 80 -21.04 25.50 -24.66
CA PHE A 80 -22.23 26.35 -24.67
C PHE A 80 -22.01 27.72 -25.34
N ILE A 81 -20.81 28.30 -25.19
CA ILE A 81 -20.46 29.59 -25.79
C ILE A 81 -20.15 29.44 -27.28
N THR A 82 -19.38 28.41 -27.66
CA THR A 82 -18.81 28.30 -29.00
C THR A 82 -19.76 27.72 -30.03
N ASP A 83 -20.64 26.80 -29.65
CA ASP A 83 -21.37 25.98 -30.61
C ASP A 83 -22.88 26.25 -30.57
N GLU A 84 -23.40 26.81 -31.67
CA GLU A 84 -24.82 27.14 -31.82
C GLU A 84 -25.70 25.88 -31.78
N TYR A 85 -25.21 24.75 -32.27
CA TYR A 85 -25.95 23.49 -32.27
C TYR A 85 -26.37 23.06 -30.86
N TYR A 86 -25.50 23.28 -29.88
CA TYR A 86 -25.78 22.91 -28.48
C TYR A 86 -26.67 23.93 -27.76
N ARG A 87 -26.96 25.09 -28.36
CA ARG A 87 -27.89 26.09 -27.82
C ARG A 87 -29.35 25.82 -28.17
N ASP A 88 -29.61 25.07 -29.24
CA ASP A 88 -30.98 24.75 -29.68
C ASP A 88 -31.70 23.81 -28.71
N ASP A 89 -30.99 22.81 -28.16
CA ASP A 89 -31.47 21.95 -27.07
C ASP A 89 -30.38 21.72 -26.02
N PRO A 90 -30.14 22.72 -25.14
CA PRO A 90 -29.08 22.62 -24.15
C PRO A 90 -29.39 21.56 -23.09
N PHE A 91 -30.66 21.18 -22.91
CA PHE A 91 -31.02 20.19 -21.90
C PHE A 91 -30.47 18.81 -22.26
N THR A 92 -30.74 18.36 -23.48
CA THR A 92 -30.33 17.03 -23.96
C THR A 92 -28.83 16.94 -24.18
N TYR A 93 -28.22 17.98 -24.78
CA TYR A 93 -26.83 17.91 -25.21
C TYR A 93 -25.81 18.45 -24.20
N ILE A 94 -26.23 19.23 -23.21
CA ILE A 94 -25.33 19.79 -22.20
C ILE A 94 -25.72 19.35 -20.79
N VAL A 95 -26.94 19.68 -20.35
CA VAL A 95 -27.34 19.50 -18.94
C VAL A 95 -27.38 18.03 -18.55
N LEU A 96 -28.01 17.18 -19.37
CA LEU A 96 -28.14 15.76 -19.07
C LEU A 96 -26.78 15.02 -19.04
N PRO A 97 -25.87 15.17 -20.04
CA PRO A 97 -24.52 14.61 -19.96
C PRO A 97 -23.71 15.13 -18.77
N MET A 98 -23.80 16.42 -18.47
CA MET A 98 -23.14 17.03 -17.32
C MET A 98 -23.61 16.37 -16.01
N LEU A 99 -24.92 16.21 -15.82
CA LEU A 99 -25.50 15.54 -14.65
C LEU A 99 -25.04 14.09 -14.53
N LEU A 100 -25.00 13.34 -15.63
CA LEU A 100 -24.51 11.96 -15.65
C LEU A 100 -23.03 11.86 -15.24
N CYS A 101 -22.19 12.78 -15.74
CA CYS A 101 -20.78 12.87 -15.35
C CYS A 101 -20.64 13.15 -13.84
N PHE A 102 -21.36 14.15 -13.31
CA PHE A 102 -21.33 14.46 -11.88
C PHE A 102 -21.84 13.32 -11.01
N PHE A 103 -22.89 12.64 -11.44
CA PHE A 103 -23.41 11.48 -10.75
C PHE A 103 -22.37 10.36 -10.70
N GLY A 104 -21.67 10.11 -11.81
CA GLY A 104 -20.54 9.16 -11.87
C GLY A 104 -19.41 9.51 -10.89
N LEU A 105 -18.99 10.77 -10.85
CA LEU A 105 -17.96 11.24 -9.89
C LEU A 105 -18.43 11.10 -8.44
N PHE A 106 -19.68 11.41 -8.16
CA PHE A 106 -20.28 11.25 -6.83
C PHE A 106 -20.32 9.78 -6.39
N LEU A 107 -20.77 8.88 -7.27
CA LEU A 107 -20.76 7.44 -7.01
C LEU A 107 -19.35 6.92 -6.75
N TYR A 108 -18.35 7.41 -7.50
CA TYR A 108 -16.96 7.06 -7.28
C TYR A 108 -16.47 7.48 -5.89
N LEU A 109 -16.81 8.69 -5.42
CA LEU A 109 -16.44 9.16 -4.08
C LEU A 109 -17.12 8.32 -2.98
N LEU A 110 -18.39 7.96 -3.15
CA LEU A 110 -19.09 7.05 -2.24
C LEU A 110 -18.42 5.68 -2.20
N ALA A 111 -18.08 5.13 -3.37
CA ALA A 111 -17.40 3.85 -3.47
C ALA A 111 -16.02 3.90 -2.78
N LEU A 112 -15.24 4.95 -3.03
CA LEU A 112 -13.94 5.16 -2.40
C LEU A 112 -14.06 5.20 -0.87
N GLU A 113 -15.03 5.93 -0.34
CA GLU A 113 -15.21 6.08 1.11
C GLU A 113 -15.72 4.80 1.76
N PHE A 114 -16.76 4.18 1.18
CA PHE A 114 -17.46 3.06 1.82
C PHE A 114 -16.83 1.70 1.54
N LEU A 115 -16.36 1.47 0.31
CA LEU A 115 -15.84 0.17 -0.11
C LEU A 115 -14.34 0.01 0.13
N LEU A 116 -13.57 1.10 0.15
CA LEU A 116 -12.12 1.06 0.36
C LEU A 116 -11.70 1.71 1.68
N CYS A 117 -12.01 2.99 1.87
CA CYS A 117 -11.49 3.79 2.97
C CYS A 117 -11.89 3.25 4.34
N ARG A 118 -13.20 3.07 4.59
CA ARG A 118 -13.72 2.52 5.86
C ARG A 118 -13.17 1.11 6.16
N PRO A 119 -13.23 0.13 5.24
CA PRO A 119 -12.67 -1.20 5.47
C PRO A 119 -11.17 -1.19 5.80
N LEU A 120 -10.36 -0.40 5.09
CA LEU A 120 -8.92 -0.34 5.35
C LEU A 120 -8.58 0.36 6.66
N ILE A 121 -9.31 1.42 7.04
CA ILE A 121 -9.06 2.12 8.30
C ILE A 121 -9.44 1.25 9.49
N ASN A 122 -10.60 0.59 9.44
CA ASN A 122 -11.07 -0.28 10.52
C ASN A 122 -10.14 -1.48 10.76
N ASN A 123 -9.50 -1.97 9.71
CA ASN A 123 -8.57 -3.10 9.77
C ASN A 123 -7.09 -2.66 9.66
N SER A 124 -6.80 -1.37 9.88
CA SER A 124 -5.49 -0.77 9.61
C SER A 124 -4.35 -1.38 10.40
N TYR A 125 -4.60 -1.71 11.68
CA TYR A 125 -3.62 -2.39 12.52
C TYR A 125 -3.16 -3.71 11.89
N PHE A 126 -4.07 -4.50 11.32
CA PHE A 126 -3.71 -5.77 10.70
C PHE A 126 -3.04 -5.59 9.32
N ILE A 127 -3.48 -4.62 8.53
CA ILE A 127 -3.02 -4.42 7.15
C ILE A 127 -1.63 -3.77 7.11
N PHE A 128 -1.38 -2.85 8.04
CA PHE A 128 -0.18 -2.03 8.06
C PHE A 128 0.77 -2.36 9.24
N SER A 129 0.48 -3.35 10.10
CA SER A 129 1.41 -3.71 11.17
C SER A 129 2.72 -4.30 10.63
N PRO A 130 3.85 -3.96 11.27
CA PRO A 130 5.17 -4.45 10.88
C PRO A 130 5.45 -5.88 11.38
N GLU A 131 4.49 -6.62 11.97
CA GLU A 131 4.74 -7.88 12.68
C GLU A 131 5.45 -8.94 11.81
N ARG A 132 5.29 -8.89 10.48
CA ARG A 132 6.02 -9.77 9.56
C ARG A 132 7.52 -9.45 9.38
N LYS A 133 7.99 -8.24 9.74
CA LYS A 133 9.42 -7.87 9.73
C LYS A 133 10.18 -8.42 10.93
N ASN A 134 9.55 -8.55 12.10
CA ASN A 134 10.25 -9.00 13.31
C ASN A 134 10.49 -10.51 13.35
N GLN A 135 9.61 -11.33 12.76
CA GLN A 135 9.82 -12.78 12.69
C GLN A 135 10.98 -13.20 11.77
N LEU A 136 11.23 -12.46 10.67
CA LEU A 136 12.35 -12.73 9.77
C LEU A 136 13.71 -12.28 10.34
N ASN A 137 13.73 -11.22 11.13
CA ASN A 137 14.96 -10.73 11.77
C ASN A 137 15.46 -11.65 12.90
N ILE A 138 14.56 -12.33 13.62
CA ILE A 138 14.93 -13.30 14.66
C ILE A 138 15.60 -14.53 14.04
N LEU A 139 15.03 -15.07 12.96
CA LEU A 139 15.56 -16.25 12.26
C LEU A 139 16.90 -15.99 11.54
N GLY A 140 17.16 -14.74 11.13
CA GLY A 140 18.44 -14.32 10.53
C GLY A 140 19.54 -14.04 11.55
N SER A 141 19.19 -13.52 12.74
CA SER A 141 20.18 -13.16 13.76
C SER A 141 20.82 -14.38 14.44
N GLU A 142 20.09 -15.47 14.60
CA GLU A 142 20.62 -16.71 15.19
C GLU A 142 21.63 -17.39 14.26
N LYS A 143 21.36 -17.43 12.95
CA LYS A 143 22.30 -17.97 11.95
C LYS A 143 23.58 -17.15 11.85
N MET A 144 23.52 -15.82 12.04
CA MET A 144 24.71 -14.97 12.05
C MET A 144 25.56 -15.15 13.32
N LYS A 145 24.94 -15.37 14.49
CA LYS A 145 25.69 -15.69 15.72
C LYS A 145 26.40 -17.04 15.63
N SER A 146 25.74 -18.06 15.08
CA SER A 146 26.36 -19.39 14.91
C SER A 146 27.53 -19.36 13.91
N TYR A 147 27.47 -18.53 12.87
CA TYR A 147 28.58 -18.34 11.93
C TYR A 147 29.78 -17.66 12.60
N SER A 148 29.55 -16.61 13.40
CA SER A 148 30.61 -15.92 14.15
C SER A 148 31.34 -16.85 15.13
N ILE A 149 30.60 -17.72 15.82
CA ILE A 149 31.17 -18.70 16.76
C ILE A 149 32.04 -19.74 16.03
N ALA A 150 31.58 -20.23 14.89
CA ALA A 150 32.33 -21.20 14.09
C ALA A 150 33.63 -20.59 13.54
N ASP A 151 33.57 -19.35 13.04
CA ASP A 151 34.73 -18.64 12.48
C ASP A 151 35.77 -18.31 13.56
N GLU A 152 35.32 -17.92 14.77
CA GLU A 152 36.21 -17.72 15.91
C GLU A 152 36.89 -19.03 16.33
N LEU A 153 36.13 -20.12 16.48
CA LEU A 153 36.69 -21.44 16.80
C LEU A 153 37.69 -21.92 15.75
N LEU A 154 37.44 -21.63 14.47
CA LEU A 154 38.33 -21.99 13.37
C LEU A 154 39.64 -21.21 13.43
N LYS A 155 39.57 -19.90 13.74
CA LYS A 155 40.76 -19.06 13.98
C LYS A 155 41.59 -19.53 15.17
N TRP A 156 40.95 -19.89 16.28
CA TRP A 156 41.64 -20.45 17.45
C TRP A 156 42.29 -21.80 17.15
N LYS A 157 41.65 -22.63 16.33
CA LYS A 157 42.22 -23.90 15.87
C LYS A 157 43.47 -23.68 15.02
N GLU A 158 43.44 -22.72 14.10
CA GLU A 158 44.62 -22.37 13.29
C GLU A 158 45.79 -21.86 14.13
N LEU A 159 45.54 -21.07 15.18
CA LEU A 159 46.58 -20.59 16.10
C LEU A 159 47.24 -21.73 16.86
N LYS A 160 46.44 -22.73 17.26
CA LYS A 160 46.94 -23.95 17.89
C LYS A 160 47.76 -24.79 16.91
N ASP A 161 47.25 -25.00 15.70
CA ASP A 161 47.94 -25.81 14.67
C ASP A 161 49.27 -25.16 14.23
N LYS A 162 49.38 -23.83 14.34
CA LYS A 162 50.63 -23.08 14.13
C LYS A 162 51.58 -23.08 15.35
N GLY A 163 51.20 -23.72 16.45
CA GLY A 163 51.99 -23.79 17.69
C GLY A 163 52.10 -22.46 18.46
N LEU A 164 51.24 -21.48 18.16
CA LEU A 164 51.26 -20.15 18.79
C LEU A 164 50.51 -20.12 20.13
N ILE A 165 49.65 -21.10 20.37
CA ILE A 165 48.94 -21.31 21.64
C ILE A 165 49.02 -22.77 22.05
N SER A 166 48.99 -23.02 23.35
CA SER A 166 49.00 -24.37 23.91
C SER A 166 47.62 -25.04 23.84
N GLU A 167 47.60 -26.37 23.90
CA GLU A 167 46.36 -27.16 23.95
C GLU A 167 45.41 -26.71 25.07
N LYS A 168 45.98 -26.29 26.20
CA LYS A 168 45.23 -25.84 27.38
C LYS A 168 44.51 -24.51 27.12
N GLU A 169 45.18 -23.56 26.47
CA GLU A 169 44.60 -22.26 26.14
C GLU A 169 43.49 -22.37 25.08
N PHE A 170 43.65 -23.30 24.12
CA PHE A 170 42.59 -23.60 23.14
C PHE A 170 41.33 -24.18 23.81
N GLU A 171 41.48 -25.14 24.71
CA GLU A 171 40.34 -25.77 25.41
C GLU A 171 39.64 -24.80 26.39
N GLU A 172 40.37 -23.89 27.03
CA GLU A 172 39.79 -22.82 27.85
C GLU A 172 38.94 -21.85 27.01
N MET A 173 39.45 -21.40 25.86
CA MET A 173 38.72 -20.51 24.95
C MET A 173 37.53 -21.20 24.30
N LYS A 174 37.66 -22.47 23.89
CA LYS A 174 36.56 -23.27 23.34
C LYS A 174 35.43 -23.43 24.35
N LYS A 175 35.74 -23.69 25.63
CA LYS A 175 34.72 -23.71 26.70
C LYS A 175 34.04 -22.36 26.90
N LYS A 176 34.80 -21.27 26.80
CA LYS A 176 34.28 -19.90 26.94
C LYS A 176 33.36 -19.49 25.78
N ILE A 177 33.67 -19.94 24.56
CA ILE A 177 32.91 -19.61 23.34
C ILE A 177 31.64 -20.47 23.21
N ILE A 178 31.69 -21.75 23.57
CA ILE A 178 30.54 -22.67 23.50
C ILE A 178 29.62 -22.54 24.73
N GLY A 179 30.15 -22.10 25.87
CA GLY A 179 29.40 -21.90 27.11
C GLY A 179 28.81 -20.50 27.32
N SER A 180 28.92 -19.60 26.33
CA SER A 180 28.34 -18.25 26.32
C SER A 180 27.16 -18.15 25.36
#